data_AF-A0A2E3SQW4-F1
#
_entry.id   AF-A0A2E3SQW4-F1
#
_cell.length_a   1.000
_cell.length_b   1.000
_cell.length_c   1.000
_cell.angle_alpha   90.00
_cell.angle_beta   90.00
_cell.angle_gamma   90.00
#
_symmetry.space_group_name_H-M   'P 1'
#
loop_
_entity.id
_entity.type
_entity.pdbx_description
1 polymer ?
#
loop_
_entity_poly.entity_id
_entity_poly.type
_entity_poly.pdbx_seq_one_letter_code
_entity_poly.pdbx_strand_id
1 'polypeptide(L)'
;MKKVSILFIVLVCAIACGKSDMVDPEEIPQWLKTEIQNMESEMFEDPHSMHHNAAWIRYTYKNNFYYEYYSPLMSSFPKPYDEARAHAFLDPSMLETYRSERKNKKYVWKGPQFTDIN
;
A
#
# COMPACT_ATOMS: atom_id res chain seq x y z
N MET A 1 13.90 -11.87 -45.72
CA MET A 1 13.94 -12.28 -44.30
C MET A 1 14.07 -11.07 -43.36
N LYS A 2 13.19 -10.05 -43.47
CA LYS A 2 13.21 -8.83 -42.62
C LYS A 2 11.87 -8.53 -41.91
N LYS A 3 10.85 -9.38 -42.13
CA LYS A 3 9.49 -9.16 -41.60
C LYS A 3 9.24 -9.90 -40.27
N VAL A 4 10.15 -10.78 -39.85
CA VAL A 4 9.99 -11.58 -38.62
C VAL A 4 10.43 -10.80 -37.37
N SER A 5 11.34 -9.84 -37.50
CA SER A 5 11.90 -9.08 -36.36
C SER A 5 10.92 -8.08 -35.73
N ILE A 6 9.88 -7.66 -36.45
CA ILE A 6 8.91 -6.66 -35.95
C ILE A 6 7.88 -7.32 -35.01
N LEU A 7 7.55 -8.59 -35.24
CA LEU A 7 6.56 -9.31 -34.42
C LEU A 7 7.07 -9.57 -32.99
N PHE A 8 8.38 -9.73 -32.82
CA PHE A 8 8.99 -10.01 -31.51
C PHE A 8 9.03 -8.78 -30.60
N ILE A 9 9.16 -7.58 -31.18
CA ILE A 9 9.22 -6.32 -30.41
C ILE A 9 7.84 -5.98 -29.82
N VAL A 10 6.75 -6.25 -30.56
CA VAL A 10 5.38 -6.02 -30.07
C VAL A 10 5.04 -6.98 -28.92
N LEU A 11 5.56 -8.20 -28.92
CA LEU A 11 5.31 -9.19 -27.86
C LEU A 11 6.05 -8.84 -26.55
N VAL A 12 7.25 -8.26 -26.62
CA VAL A 12 8.01 -7.85 -25.43
C VAL A 12 7.42 -6.61 -24.75
N CYS A 13 6.80 -5.70 -25.52
CA CYS A 13 6.10 -4.54 -24.95
C CYS A 13 4.84 -4.91 -24.15
N ALA A 14 4.22 -6.06 -24.39
CA ALA A 14 3.01 -6.50 -23.67
C ALA A 14 3.31 -7.03 -22.25
N ILE A 15 4.53 -7.50 -21.98
CA ILE A 15 4.93 -8.06 -20.66
C ILE A 15 5.39 -6.95 -19.69
N ALA A 16 5.68 -5.75 -20.21
CA ALA A 16 6.05 -4.60 -19.39
C ALA A 16 4.85 -3.87 -18.76
N CYS A 17 3.61 -4.27 -19.10
CA CYS A 17 2.39 -3.61 -18.66
C CYS A 17 1.71 -4.44 -17.57
N GLY A 18 1.84 -3.98 -16.33
CA GLY A 18 1.11 -4.51 -15.19
C GLY A 18 1.93 -4.62 -13.91
N LYS A 19 2.74 -3.61 -13.55
CA LYS A 19 3.12 -3.46 -12.14
C LYS A 19 1.83 -3.12 -11.40
N SER A 20 1.19 -4.13 -10.82
CA SER A 20 0.09 -3.91 -9.90
C SER A 20 0.63 -3.04 -8.77
N ASP A 21 0.00 -1.87 -8.57
CA ASP A 21 0.27 -1.06 -7.39
C ASP A 21 -0.21 -1.77 -6.12
N MET A 22 -0.92 -2.91 -6.25
CA MET A 22 -1.33 -3.74 -5.12
C MET A 22 -0.21 -4.69 -4.69
N VAL A 23 -0.16 -4.93 -3.38
CA VAL A 23 0.60 -6.02 -2.75
C VAL A 23 -0.08 -7.35 -3.07
N ASP A 24 0.70 -8.41 -3.24
CA ASP A 24 0.16 -9.77 -3.38
C ASP A 24 -0.54 -10.17 -2.07
N PRO A 25 -1.80 -10.67 -2.10
CA PRO A 25 -2.51 -11.11 -0.91
C PRO A 25 -1.76 -12.13 -0.04
N GLU A 26 -0.88 -12.94 -0.62
CA GLU A 26 -0.06 -13.90 0.12
C GLU A 26 1.02 -13.22 0.97
N GLU A 27 1.50 -12.04 0.56
CA GLU A 27 2.51 -11.25 1.27
C GLU A 27 1.94 -10.41 2.42
N ILE A 28 0.61 -10.31 2.55
CA ILE A 28 -0.03 -9.46 3.57
C ILE A 28 -0.01 -10.19 4.94
N PRO A 29 0.50 -9.58 6.01
CA PRO A 29 0.49 -10.17 7.35
C PRO A 29 -0.92 -10.49 7.85
N GLN A 30 -1.05 -11.56 8.63
CA GLN A 30 -2.37 -12.03 9.09
C GLN A 30 -3.12 -10.98 9.92
N TRP A 31 -2.42 -10.22 10.76
CA TRP A 31 -3.05 -9.16 11.57
C TRP A 31 -3.67 -8.07 10.69
N LEU A 32 -3.04 -7.75 9.56
CA LEU A 32 -3.50 -6.71 8.65
C LEU A 32 -4.69 -7.20 7.83
N LYS A 33 -4.70 -8.48 7.44
CA LYS A 33 -5.88 -9.12 6.86
C LYS A 33 -7.09 -9.03 7.77
N THR A 34 -6.91 -9.34 9.06
CA THR A 34 -7.97 -9.23 10.06
C THR A 34 -8.44 -7.78 10.24
N GLU A 35 -7.52 -6.82 10.29
CA GLU A 35 -7.87 -5.39 10.40
C GLU A 35 -8.70 -4.93 9.20
N ILE A 36 -8.29 -5.28 7.98
CA ILE A 36 -9.02 -4.97 6.74
C ILE A 36 -10.43 -5.57 6.77
N GLN A 37 -10.58 -6.84 7.16
CA GLN A 37 -11.89 -7.49 7.26
C GLN A 37 -12.82 -6.78 8.27
N ASN A 38 -12.27 -6.33 9.41
CA ASN A 38 -13.03 -5.56 10.39
C ASN A 38 -13.47 -4.22 9.81
N MET A 39 -12.58 -3.51 9.12
CA MET A 39 -12.90 -2.24 8.47
C MET A 39 -13.96 -2.40 7.37
N GLU A 40 -13.88 -3.46 6.56
CA GLU A 40 -14.88 -3.77 5.53
C GLU A 40 -16.25 -4.08 6.15
N SER A 41 -16.28 -4.79 7.27
CA SER A 41 -17.52 -5.04 8.02
C SER A 41 -18.10 -3.74 8.58
N GLU A 42 -17.26 -2.87 9.15
CA GLU A 42 -17.70 -1.56 9.66
C GLU A 42 -18.27 -0.68 8.54
N MET A 43 -17.60 -0.60 7.38
CA MET A 43 -18.12 0.17 6.24
C MET A 43 -19.44 -0.37 5.71
N PHE A 44 -19.66 -1.69 5.80
CA PHE A 44 -20.94 -2.29 5.42
C PHE A 44 -22.06 -1.89 6.39
N GLU A 45 -21.76 -1.80 7.68
CA GLU A 45 -22.71 -1.40 8.73
C GLU A 45 -22.93 0.12 8.78
N ASP A 46 -21.89 0.92 8.53
CA ASP A 46 -21.91 2.38 8.51
C ASP A 46 -21.39 2.96 7.17
N PRO A 47 -22.30 3.38 6.27
CA PRO A 47 -21.96 4.05 5.02
C PRO A 47 -21.18 5.36 5.18
N HIS A 48 -21.11 5.93 6.39
CA HIS A 48 -20.36 7.14 6.70
C HIS A 48 -18.98 6.87 7.32
N SER A 49 -18.58 5.60 7.49
CA SER A 49 -17.28 5.27 8.06
C SER A 49 -16.14 5.93 7.28
N MET A 50 -15.19 6.52 8.02
CA MET A 50 -14.01 7.17 7.46
C MET A 50 -13.14 6.21 6.62
N HIS A 51 -13.29 4.90 6.84
CA HIS A 51 -12.58 3.86 6.11
C HIS A 51 -12.88 3.87 4.60
N HIS A 52 -14.01 4.42 4.18
CA HIS A 52 -14.32 4.63 2.76
C HIS A 52 -13.24 5.47 2.05
N ASN A 53 -12.64 6.41 2.77
CA ASN A 53 -11.65 7.37 2.28
C ASN A 53 -10.24 7.06 2.81
N ALA A 54 -9.92 5.79 3.02
CA ALA A 54 -8.64 5.38 3.59
C ALA A 54 -7.96 4.29 2.76
N ALA A 55 -6.66 4.10 2.99
CA ALA A 55 -5.88 3.04 2.41
C ALA A 55 -4.88 2.48 3.43
N TRP A 56 -4.60 1.19 3.28
CA TRP A 56 -3.40 0.58 3.87
C TRP A 56 -2.32 0.52 2.80
N ILE A 57 -1.15 1.07 3.13
CA ILE A 57 -0.03 1.24 2.21
C ILE A 57 1.18 0.53 2.79
N ARG A 58 1.88 -0.24 1.96
CA ARG A 58 3.17 -0.84 2.27
C ARG A 58 4.29 0.01 1.69
N TYR A 59 5.33 0.21 2.48
CA TYR A 59 6.61 0.76 2.05
C TYR A 59 7.76 -0.20 2.38
N THR A 60 8.86 -0.08 1.64
CA THR A 60 10.13 -0.73 1.95
C THR A 60 11.09 0.28 2.59
N TYR A 61 11.67 -0.06 3.73
CA TYR A 61 12.75 0.69 4.37
C TYR A 61 13.78 -0.26 4.98
N LYS A 62 15.07 -0.05 4.69
CA LYS A 62 16.18 -0.93 5.13
C LYS A 62 15.90 -2.43 4.92
N ASN A 63 15.33 -2.78 3.76
CA ASN A 63 14.92 -4.13 3.36
C ASN A 63 13.78 -4.78 4.17
N ASN A 64 13.13 -4.04 5.06
CA ASN A 64 11.94 -4.47 5.79
C ASN A 64 10.68 -3.81 5.21
N PHE A 65 9.54 -4.45 5.44
CA PHE A 65 8.23 -3.89 5.10
C PHE A 65 7.59 -3.18 6.28
N TYR A 66 6.98 -2.03 5.98
CA TYR A 66 6.24 -1.22 6.93
C TYR A 66 4.88 -0.86 6.35
N TYR A 67 3.87 -0.83 7.20
CA TYR A 67 2.48 -0.68 6.84
C TYR A 67 1.92 0.59 7.47
N GLU A 68 1.26 1.42 6.67
CA GLU A 68 0.70 2.69 7.09
C GLU A 68 -0.78 2.75 6.75
N TYR A 69 -1.57 3.13 7.75
CA TYR A 69 -2.95 3.53 7.56
C TYR A 69 -2.99 5.01 7.20
N TYR A 70 -3.45 5.32 6.00
CA TYR A 70 -3.55 6.67 5.49
C TYR A 70 -4.99 7.02 5.15
N SER A 71 -5.45 8.17 5.62
CA SER A 71 -6.66 8.80 5.13
C SER A 71 -6.39 10.30 4.95
N PRO A 72 -6.78 10.92 3.82
CA PRO A 72 -6.64 12.35 3.62
C PRO A 72 -7.44 13.19 4.62
N LEU A 73 -8.42 12.58 5.30
CA LEU A 73 -9.26 13.23 6.30
C LEU A 73 -8.58 13.31 7.68
N MET A 74 -7.48 12.59 7.89
CA MET A 74 -6.77 12.60 9.16
C MET A 74 -5.84 13.80 9.27
N SER A 75 -5.88 14.48 10.42
CA SER A 75 -4.98 15.60 10.75
C SER A 75 -3.59 15.15 11.21
N SER A 76 -3.38 13.86 11.42
CA SER A 76 -2.11 13.29 11.85
C SER A 76 -1.48 12.45 10.76
N PHE A 77 -0.17 12.54 10.62
CA PHE A 77 0.56 11.66 9.73
C PHE A 77 0.44 10.18 10.14
N PRO A 78 0.41 9.25 9.18
CA PRO A 78 0.37 7.82 9.44
C PRO A 78 1.52 7.37 10.35
N LYS A 79 1.18 6.48 11.28
CA LYS A 79 2.16 5.75 12.08
C LYS A 79 2.46 4.42 11.38
N PRO A 80 3.73 4.12 11.08
CA PRO A 80 4.09 2.85 10.46
C PRO A 80 4.08 1.72 11.49
N TYR A 81 3.55 0.58 11.06
CA TYR A 81 3.58 -0.70 11.74
C TYR A 81 4.57 -1.62 11.04
N ASP A 82 5.33 -2.40 11.78
CA ASP A 82 6.13 -3.49 11.21
C ASP A 82 5.28 -4.75 10.96
N GLU A 83 5.91 -5.81 10.47
CA GLU A 83 5.24 -7.10 10.23
C GLU A 83 4.64 -7.73 11.49
N ALA A 84 5.16 -7.41 12.67
CA ALA A 84 4.68 -7.90 13.96
C ALA A 84 3.60 -7.00 14.60
N ARG A 85 3.11 -5.98 13.87
CA ARG A 85 2.14 -4.98 14.35
C ARG A 85 2.71 -4.05 15.44
N ALA A 86 4.03 -3.97 15.62
CA ALA A 86 4.63 -3.01 16.52
C ALA A 86 4.80 -1.65 15.82
N HIS A 87 4.66 -0.56 16.59
CA HIS A 87 5.00 0.76 16.09
C HIS A 87 6.51 0.86 15.89
N ALA A 88 6.93 0.95 14.63
CA ALA A 88 8.32 0.80 14.24
C ALA A 88 9.24 1.94 14.72
N PHE A 89 8.71 3.15 14.87
CA PHE A 89 9.49 4.34 15.24
C PHE A 89 8.79 5.10 16.36
N LEU A 90 9.30 4.93 17.58
CA LEU A 90 8.89 5.71 18.75
C LEU A 90 9.64 7.04 18.84
N ASP A 91 10.85 7.10 18.26
CA ASP A 91 11.66 8.30 18.19
C ASP A 91 11.29 9.16 16.96
N PRO A 92 11.01 10.46 17.14
CA PRO A 92 10.64 11.36 16.04
C PRO A 92 11.70 11.49 14.94
N SER A 93 13.00 11.47 15.28
CA SER A 93 14.06 11.59 14.28
C SER A 93 14.16 10.35 13.38
N MET A 94 13.94 9.18 13.97
CA MET A 94 13.88 7.91 13.24
C MET A 94 12.65 7.85 12.32
N LEU A 95 11.51 8.38 12.77
CA LEU A 95 10.30 8.48 11.95
C LEU A 95 10.50 9.39 10.73
N GLU A 96 11.18 10.53 10.91
CA GLU A 96 11.48 11.45 9.80
C GLU A 96 12.47 10.84 8.79
N THR A 97 13.48 10.14 9.31
CA THR A 97 14.44 9.39 8.47
C THR A 97 13.72 8.32 7.67
N TYR A 98 12.83 7.56 8.32
CA TYR A 98 11.99 6.58 7.63
C TYR A 98 11.14 7.21 6.53
N ARG A 99 10.48 8.34 6.80
CA ARG A 99 9.61 9.01 5.82
C ARG A 99 10.35 9.52 4.60
N SER A 100 11.58 10.01 4.79
CA SER A 100 12.42 10.51 3.70
C SER A 100 13.08 9.40 2.89
N GLU A 101 13.37 8.25 3.49
CA GLU A 101 14.11 7.15 2.85
C GLU A 101 13.25 5.96 2.40
N ARG A 102 12.00 5.86 2.87
CA ARG A 102 11.08 4.78 2.47
C ARG A 102 10.79 4.85 0.96
N LYS A 103 10.62 3.68 0.34
CA LYS A 103 10.41 3.54 -1.10
C LYS A 103 9.39 2.45 -1.41
N ASN A 104 9.11 2.25 -2.70
CA ASN A 104 8.25 1.18 -3.21
C ASN A 104 6.84 1.20 -2.60
N LYS A 105 6.18 2.37 -2.62
CA LYS A 105 4.77 2.52 -2.23
C LYS A 105 3.94 1.47 -2.98
N LYS A 106 3.26 0.61 -2.23
CA LYS A 106 2.25 -0.32 -2.76
C LYS A 106 1.02 -0.30 -1.88
N TYR A 107 -0.15 -0.39 -2.48
CA TYR A 107 -1.42 -0.52 -1.78
C TYR A 107 -1.61 -1.95 -1.29
N VAL A 108 -1.87 -2.10 -0.01
CA VAL A 108 -2.39 -3.36 0.55
C VAL A 108 -3.90 -3.40 0.35
N TRP A 109 -4.56 -2.28 0.62
CA TRP A 109 -6.00 -2.15 0.55
C TRP A 109 -6.38 -0.69 0.33
N LYS A 110 -7.51 -0.45 -0.34
CA LYS A 110 -8.08 0.88 -0.57
C LYS A 110 -9.58 0.83 -0.29
N GLY A 111 -10.05 1.79 0.51
CA GLY A 111 -11.46 2.08 0.63
C GLY A 111 -12.05 2.50 -0.72
N PRO A 112 -13.34 2.26 -0.96
CA PRO A 112 -13.99 2.48 -2.25
C PRO A 112 -13.95 3.94 -2.74
N GLN A 113 -13.82 4.91 -1.83
CA GLN A 113 -13.75 6.34 -2.15
C GLN A 113 -12.33 6.91 -2.01
N PHE A 114 -11.36 6.08 -1.64
CA PHE A 114 -10.00 6.54 -1.44
C PHE A 114 -9.41 7.11 -2.73
N THR A 115 -9.02 8.38 -2.65
CA THR A 115 -8.30 9.08 -3.71
C THR A 115 -6.92 9.43 -3.19
N ASP A 116 -5.90 8.96 -3.88
CA ASP A 116 -4.51 9.29 -3.55
C ASP A 116 -4.27 10.76 -3.89
N ILE A 117 -4.05 11.57 -2.87
CA ILE A 117 -3.62 12.96 -3.01
C ILE A 117 -2.09 12.91 -2.96
N ASN A 118 -1.48 12.74 -4.13
CA ASN A 118 -0.02 12.80 -4.29
C ASN A 118 0.53 14.16 -3.85
#